data_AF-S6ETK5-F1
#
_entry.id   AF-S6ETK5-F1
#
_cell.length_a   1.000
_cell.length_b   1.000
_cell.length_c   1.000
_cell.angle_alpha   90.00
_cell.angle_beta   90.00
_cell.angle_gamma   90.00
#
_symmetry.space_group_name_H-M   'P 1'
#
loop_
_entity.id
_entity.type
_entity.pdbx_description
1 polymer ?
#
loop_
_entity_poly.entity_id
_entity_poly.type
_entity_poly.pdbx_seq_one_letter_code
_entity_poly.pdbx_strand_id
1 'polypeptide(L)' 'MMILQFYLKGLLISAIFVLLVGGLYAFTYLVRNTKKPWTERRNRIFDLILVGILTTPILSFAVLGVLVILRIRGL' A
#
# COMPACT_ATOMS: atom_id res chain seq x y z
N MET A 1 -17.34 15.28 13.40
CA MET A 1 -16.12 14.44 13.45
C MET A 1 -16.23 13.10 12.69
N MET A 2 -17.08 12.93 11.67
CA MET A 2 -17.25 11.63 10.98
C MET A 2 -16.25 11.39 9.83
N ILE A 3 -15.98 12.40 9.01
CA ILE A 3 -15.10 12.27 7.83
C ILE A 3 -13.67 11.88 8.21
N LEU A 4 -13.11 12.46 9.28
CA LEU A 4 -11.73 12.16 9.70
C LEU A 4 -11.56 10.69 10.15
N GLN A 5 -12.55 10.12 10.84
CA GLN A 5 -12.52 8.71 11.23
C GLN A 5 -12.59 7.78 10.02
N PHE A 6 -13.42 8.12 9.04
CA PHE A 6 -13.45 7.39 7.78
C PHE A 6 -12.11 7.47 7.07
N TYR A 7 -11.55 8.68 6.94
CA TYR A 7 -10.23 8.95 6.36
C TYR A 7 -9.15 8.06 6.98
N LEU A 8 -9.04 8.08 8.31
CA LEU A 8 -8.06 7.29 9.04
C LEU A 8 -8.26 5.78 8.86
N LYS A 9 -9.51 5.29 8.83
CA LYS A 9 -9.78 3.87 8.56
C LYS A 9 -9.37 3.46 7.15
N GLY A 10 -9.72 4.27 6.14
CA GLY A 10 -9.33 4.01 4.75
C GLY A 10 -7.81 4.03 4.58
N LEU A 11 -7.14 4.98 5.21
CA LEU A 11 -5.68 5.07 5.22
C LEU A 11 -5.03 3.83 5.83
N LEU A 12 -5.54 3.35 6.97
CA LEU A 12 -5.01 2.16 7.66
C LEU A 12 -5.17 0.90 6.81
N ILE A 13 -6.34 0.72 6.19
CA ILE A 13 -6.63 -0.40 5.28
C ILE A 13 -5.69 -0.37 4.07
N SER A 14 -5.55 0.80 3.44
CA SER A 14 -4.66 0.98 2.28
C SER A 14 -3.20 0.77 2.64
N ALA A 15 -2.74 1.26 3.80
CA ALA A 15 -1.38 1.05 4.26
C ALA A 15 -1.06 -0.43 4.49
N ILE A 16 -1.97 -1.17 5.14
CA ILE A 16 -1.82 -2.62 5.33
C ILE A 16 -1.80 -3.33 3.97
N PHE A 17 -2.70 -2.96 3.05
CA PHE A 17 -2.76 -3.57 1.73
C PHE A 17 -1.45 -3.36 0.93
N VAL A 18 -0.95 -2.12 0.91
CA VAL A 18 0.33 -1.79 0.24
C VAL A 18 1.50 -2.51 0.90
N LEU A 19 1.54 -2.60 2.23
CA LEU A 19 2.58 -3.35 2.95
C LEU A 19 2.54 -4.84 2.65
N LEU A 20 1.35 -5.44 2.59
CA LEU A 20 1.19 -6.86 2.26
C LEU A 20 1.59 -7.14 0.83
N VAL A 21 1.06 -6.40 -0.15
CA VAL A 21 1.35 -6.60 -1.57
C VAL A 21 2.83 -6.28 -1.88
N GLY A 22 3.32 -5.14 -1.39
CA GLY A 22 4.71 -4.73 -1.56
C GLY A 22 5.68 -5.66 -0.85
N GLY A 23 5.35 -6.10 0.37
CA GLY A 23 6.12 -7.08 1.13
C GLY A 23 6.18 -8.44 0.45
N LEU A 24 5.06 -8.94 -0.07
CA LEU A 24 5.00 -10.20 -0.81
C LEU A 24 5.83 -10.13 -2.10
N TYR A 25 5.73 -9.00 -2.82
CA TYR A 25 6.53 -8.78 -4.03
C TYR A 25 8.02 -8.67 -3.71
N ALA A 26 8.39 -7.95 -2.65
CA ALA A 26 9.78 -7.86 -2.20
C ALA A 26 10.32 -9.23 -1.78
N PHE A 27 9.55 -10.02 -1.03
CA PHE A 27 9.93 -11.36 -0.58
C PHE A 27 10.13 -12.31 -1.77
N THR A 28 9.16 -12.37 -2.68
CA THR A 28 9.28 -13.19 -3.89
C THR A 28 10.44 -12.74 -4.78
N TYR A 29 10.69 -11.43 -4.89
CA TYR A 29 11.83 -10.90 -5.62
C TYR A 29 13.18 -11.28 -5.00
N LEU A 30 13.31 -11.17 -3.67
CA LEU A 30 14.53 -11.55 -2.95
C LEU A 30 14.83 -13.04 -3.10
N VAL A 31 13.81 -13.89 -2.94
CA VAL A 31 13.95 -15.35 -3.09
C VAL A 31 14.38 -15.74 -4.50
N ARG A 32 13.88 -15.04 -5.54
CA ARG A 32 14.22 -15.34 -6.94
C ARG A 32 15.55 -14.74 -7.40
N ASN A 33 16.02 -13.65 -6.80
CA ASN A 33 17.20 -12.89 -7.24
C ASN A 33 18.38 -12.94 -6.25
N THR A 34 18.58 -14.09 -5.60
CA THR A 34 19.64 -14.35 -4.60
C THR A 34 21.07 -14.24 -5.14
N LYS A 35 21.25 -14.09 -6.46
CA LYS A 35 22.57 -13.93 -7.10
C LYS A 35 22.97 -12.48 -7.44
N LYS A 36 22.06 -11.50 -7.31
CA LYS A 36 22.32 -10.09 -7.65
C LYS A 36 23.14 -9.34 -6.59
N PRO A 37 23.99 -8.37 -6.99
CA PRO A 37 24.79 -7.59 -6.06
C PRO A 37 23.94 -6.79 -5.07
N TRP A 38 24.48 -6.58 -3.87
CA TRP A 38 23.80 -5.91 -2.75
C TRP A 38 23.28 -4.50 -3.09
N THR A 39 24.00 -3.77 -3.93
CA THR A 39 23.61 -2.43 -4.41
C THR A 39 22.32 -2.47 -5.23
N GLU A 40 22.19 -3.42 -6.14
CA GLU A 40 21.03 -3.57 -7.02
C GLU A 40 19.78 -4.00 -6.25
N ARG A 41 19.93 -4.86 -5.23
CA ARG A 41 18.84 -5.22 -4.32
C ARG A 41 18.35 -4.04 -3.51
N ARG A 42 19.27 -3.26 -2.95
CA ARG A 42 18.93 -2.10 -2.13
C ARG A 42 18.19 -1.06 -2.97
N ASN A 43 18.68 -0.76 -4.17
CA ASN A 43 18.01 0.16 -5.08
C ASN A 43 16.58 -0.28 -5.38
N ARG A 44 16.37 -1.59 -5.60
CA ARG A 44 15.03 -2.09 -5.91
C ARG A 44 14.09 -2.10 -4.72
N ILE A 45 14.59 -2.33 -3.51
CA ILE A 45 13.79 -2.19 -2.28
C ILE A 45 13.40 -0.72 -2.07
N PHE A 46 14.33 0.22 -2.26
CA PHE A 46 14.02 1.65 -2.17
C PHE A 46 12.99 2.07 -3.21
N ASP A 47 13.09 1.58 -4.44
CA ASP A 47 12.11 1.84 -5.50
C ASP A 47 10.72 1.29 -5.13
N LEU A 48 10.65 0.08 -4.59
CA LEU A 48 9.41 -0.51 -4.04
C LEU A 48 8.80 0.32 -2.91
N ILE A 49 9.63 0.80 -1.99
CA ILE A 49 9.19 1.67 -0.89
C ILE A 49 8.67 3.00 -1.45
N LEU A 50 9.39 3.59 -2.42
CA LEU A 50 9.00 4.83 -3.06
C LEU A 50 7.63 4.69 -3.76
N VAL A 51 7.46 3.63 -4.55
CA VAL A 51 6.17 3.30 -5.18
C VAL A 51 5.09 3.10 -4.11
N GLY A 52 5.39 2.40 -3.02
CA GLY A 52 4.46 2.23 -1.90
C GLY A 52 4.04 3.57 -1.28
N ILE A 53 4.98 4.45 -0.97
CA ILE A 53 4.71 5.77 -0.40
C ILE A 53 3.89 6.65 -1.34
N LEU A 54 4.18 6.61 -2.65
CA LEU A 54 3.48 7.40 -3.66
C LEU A 54 2.07 6.87 -3.95
N THR A 55 1.88 5.56 -3.92
CA THR A 55 0.58 4.91 -4.22
C THR A 55 -0.34 4.83 -3.01
N THR A 56 0.19 4.77 -1.78
CA THR A 56 -0.59 4.75 -0.53
C THR A 56 -1.63 5.87 -0.43
N PRO A 57 -1.31 7.16 -0.70
CA PRO A 57 -2.32 8.22 -0.62
C PRO A 57 -3.42 8.05 -1.67
N ILE A 58 -3.09 7.64 -2.90
CA ILE A 58 -4.07 7.39 -3.97
C ILE A 58 -5.01 6.24 -3.57
N LEU A 59 -4.45 5.14 -3.08
CA LEU A 59 -5.21 4.00 -2.56
C LEU A 59 -6.07 4.38 -1.35
N SER A 60 -5.57 5.23 -0.45
CA SER A 60 -6.35 5.76 0.67
C SER A 60 -7.60 6.49 0.17
N PHE A 61 -7.46 7.41 -0.79
CA PHE A 61 -8.61 8.10 -1.38
C PHE A 61 -9.59 7.15 -2.09
N ALA A 62 -9.08 6.12 -2.78
CA ALA A 62 -9.93 5.11 -3.43
C ALA A 62 -10.76 4.32 -2.41
N VAL A 63 -10.13 3.81 -1.34
CA VAL A 63 -10.81 3.07 -0.26
C VAL A 63 -11.84 3.96 0.44
N LEU A 64 -11.53 5.25 0.63
CA LEU A 64 -12.49 6.20 1.18
C LEU A 64 -13.70 6.41 0.30
N GLY A 65 -13.50 6.56 -1.01
CA GLY A 65 -14.60 6.63 -1.97
C GLY A 65 -15.52 5.41 -1.86
N VAL A 66 -14.94 4.21 -1.80
CA VAL A 66 -15.69 2.95 -1.64
C VAL A 66 -16.45 2.91 -0.30
N LEU A 67 -15.79 3.23 0.81
CA LEU A 67 -16.41 3.24 2.14
C LEU A 67 -17.57 4.24 2.24
N VAL A 68 -17.43 5.41 1.61
CA VAL A 68 -18.49 6.42 1.55
C VAL A 68 -19.67 5.91 0.73
N ILE A 69 -19.43 5.30 -0.45
CA ILE A 69 -20.49 4.72 -1.28
C ILE A 69 -21.24 3.62 -0.53
N LEU A 70 -20.52 2.71 0.15
CA LEU A 70 -21.13 1.63 0.92
C LEU A 70 -21.99 2.18 2.07
N ARG A 71 -21.50 3.19 2.80
CA ARG A 71 -22.26 3.82 3.88
C ARG A 71 -23.50 4.57 3.38
N ILE A 72 -23.41 5.23 2.23
CA ILE A 72 -24.57 5.91 1.61
C ILE A 72 -25.63 4.89 1.18
N ARG A 73 -25.21 3.69 0.75
CA ARG A 73 -26.11 2.61 0.33
C ARG A 73 -26.77 1.84 1.48
N GLY A 74 -26.52 2.20 2.74
CA GLY A 74 -27.23 1.65 3.90
C GLY A 74 -26.88 0.20 4.26
N LEU A 75 -25.73 -0.30 3.78
CA LEU A 75 -25.13 -1.56 4.23
C LEU A 75 -24.32 -1.35 5.53
#